data_AF-A0A7Y5R215-F1
#
_entry.id   AF-A0A7Y5R215-F1
#
_cell.length_a   1.000
_cell.length_b   1.000
_cell.length_c   1.000
_cell.angle_alpha   90.00
_cell.angle_beta   90.00
_cell.angle_gamma   90.00
#
_symmetry.space_group_name_H-M   'P 1'
#
loop_
_entity.id
_entity.type
_entity.pdbx_description
1 polymer ?
#
loop_
_entity_poly.entity_id
_entity_poly.type
_entity_poly.pdbx_seq_one_letter_code
_entity_poly.pdbx_strand_id
1 'polypeptide(L)'
;MAIKDKLTEDFLKALNEIEIVLLALLFKRHSFFEKGLAYYIEYRKKNNTRVEFLFGPSDWNIEMIIYTSKGKFAFKDLLSISEINRWVSDNRYKKENGRNVKNELLWFVELLKVSLPLVE
;
A
#
# COMPACT_ATOMS: atom_id res chain seq x y z
N MET A 1 3.87 25.96 -1.71
CA MET A 1 3.05 25.19 -2.66
C MET A 1 3.83 24.04 -3.32
N ALA A 2 5.14 24.20 -3.58
CA ALA A 2 6.00 23.24 -4.29
C ALA A 2 6.22 21.82 -3.70
N ILE A 3 6.10 21.62 -2.38
CA ILE A 3 6.33 20.28 -1.77
C ILE A 3 5.18 19.31 -2.10
N LYS A 4 3.97 19.86 -2.28
CA LYS A 4 2.73 19.08 -2.49
C LYS A 4 2.72 18.42 -3.86
N ASP A 5 3.08 19.18 -4.89
CA ASP A 5 3.16 18.67 -6.27
C ASP A 5 4.21 17.57 -6.39
N LYS A 6 5.36 17.74 -5.73
CA LYS A 6 6.43 16.75 -5.74
C LYS A 6 6.03 15.40 -5.11
N LEU A 7 5.39 15.41 -3.94
CA LEU A 7 4.97 14.15 -3.28
C LEU A 7 3.90 13.42 -4.09
N THR A 8 2.98 14.16 -4.71
CA THR A 8 1.98 13.58 -5.62
C THR A 8 2.63 12.99 -6.86
N GLU A 9 3.55 13.70 -7.51
CA GLU A 9 4.31 13.16 -8.64
C GLU A 9 5.11 11.92 -8.26
N ASP A 10 5.78 11.94 -7.11
CA ASP A 10 6.54 10.80 -6.59
C ASP A 10 5.63 9.60 -6.31
N PHE A 11 4.42 9.83 -5.77
CA PHE A 11 3.41 8.80 -5.58
C PHE A 11 2.97 8.19 -6.91
N LEU A 12 2.57 9.01 -7.89
CA LEU A 12 2.11 8.53 -9.19
C LEU A 12 3.21 7.77 -9.96
N LYS A 13 4.47 8.22 -9.87
CA LYS A 13 5.61 7.49 -10.44
C LYS A 13 5.83 6.15 -9.74
N ALA A 14 5.80 6.14 -8.41
CA ALA A 14 5.98 4.93 -7.62
C ALA A 14 4.86 3.89 -7.86
N LEU A 15 3.63 4.32 -8.15
CA LEU A 15 2.53 3.42 -8.53
C LEU A 15 2.87 2.56 -9.74
N ASN A 16 3.48 3.15 -10.77
CA ASN A 16 3.89 2.41 -11.98
C ASN A 16 4.92 1.33 -11.65
N GLU A 17 5.82 1.60 -10.70
CA GLU A 17 6.86 0.65 -10.31
C GLU A 17 6.29 -0.51 -9.50
N ILE A 18 5.43 -0.23 -8.52
CA ILE A 18 4.81 -1.31 -7.72
C ILE A 18 3.80 -2.13 -8.53
N GLU A 19 3.21 -1.55 -9.59
CA GLU A 19 2.23 -2.26 -10.42
C GLU A 19 2.86 -3.49 -11.09
N ILE A 20 4.14 -3.46 -11.46
CA ILE A 20 4.87 -4.63 -11.98
C ILE A 20 4.91 -5.74 -10.92
N VAL A 21 5.21 -5.38 -9.66
CA VAL A 21 5.28 -6.34 -8.55
C VAL A 21 3.89 -6.90 -8.24
N LEU A 22 2.86 -6.05 -8.22
CA LEU A 22 1.47 -6.45 -8.00
C LEU A 22 0.96 -7.38 -9.11
N LEU A 23 1.32 -7.12 -10.37
CA LEU A 23 1.01 -8.01 -11.50
C LEU A 23 1.64 -9.39 -11.31
N ALA A 24 2.89 -9.46 -10.84
CA ALA A 24 3.53 -10.74 -10.50
C ALA A 24 2.82 -11.49 -9.36
N LEU A 25 2.19 -10.76 -8.43
CA LEU A 25 1.31 -11.29 -7.38
C LEU A 25 -0.12 -11.55 -7.86
N LEU A 26 -0.37 -11.51 -9.17
CA LEU A 26 -1.67 -11.73 -9.82
C LEU A 26 -2.73 -10.66 -9.54
N PHE A 27 -2.33 -9.51 -9.00
CA PHE A 27 -3.19 -8.35 -8.88
C PHE A 27 -3.19 -7.53 -10.17
N LYS A 28 -4.38 -7.13 -10.63
CA LYS A 28 -4.54 -6.20 -11.75
C LYS A 28 -5.20 -4.93 -11.25
N ARG A 29 -4.75 -3.78 -11.76
CA ARG A 29 -5.41 -2.50 -11.46
C ARG A 29 -6.86 -2.56 -11.91
N HIS A 30 -7.77 -2.29 -10.97
CA HIS A 30 -9.21 -2.31 -11.22
C HIS A 30 -9.76 -0.89 -11.35
N SER A 31 -9.37 0.01 -10.45
CA SER A 31 -9.81 1.40 -10.48
C SER A 31 -8.73 2.34 -9.95
N PHE A 32 -8.69 3.55 -10.51
CA PHE A 32 -7.91 4.67 -10.02
C PHE A 32 -8.80 5.91 -10.09
N PHE A 33 -8.97 6.62 -8.97
CA PHE A 33 -9.73 7.87 -8.95
C PHE A 33 -9.18 8.85 -7.93
N GLU A 34 -9.40 10.12 -8.22
CA GLU A 34 -9.09 11.25 -7.37
C GLU A 34 -10.39 11.75 -6.72
N LYS A 35 -10.34 12.05 -5.41
CA LYS A 35 -11.45 12.66 -4.68
C LYS A 35 -10.92 13.79 -3.81
N GLY A 36 -11.14 15.02 -4.25
CA GLY A 36 -10.53 16.19 -3.62
C GLY A 36 -9.01 16.14 -3.78
N LEU A 37 -8.28 16.10 -2.67
CA LEU A 37 -6.81 16.01 -2.67
C LEU A 37 -6.29 14.59 -2.41
N ALA A 38 -7.17 13.59 -2.45
CA ALA A 38 -6.83 12.20 -2.18
C ALA A 38 -6.87 11.35 -3.45
N TYR A 39 -5.91 10.45 -3.56
CA TYR A 39 -5.80 9.43 -4.58
C TYR A 39 -6.17 8.08 -4.01
N TYR A 40 -6.95 7.33 -4.78
CA TYR A 40 -7.39 5.98 -4.46
C TYR A 40 -7.03 5.09 -5.62
N ILE A 41 -6.30 4.02 -5.34
CA ILE A 41 -6.03 2.97 -6.31
C ILE A 41 -6.41 1.62 -5.74
N GLU A 42 -7.10 0.83 -6.54
CA GLU A 42 -7.55 -0.50 -6.20
C GLU A 42 -6.98 -1.49 -7.19
N TYR A 43 -6.41 -2.58 -6.67
CA TYR A 43 -5.99 -3.73 -7.44
C TYR A 43 -6.77 -4.97 -7.00
N ARG A 44 -7.13 -5.83 -7.95
CA ARG A 44 -7.92 -7.05 -7.70
C ARG A 44 -7.27 -8.28 -8.30
N LYS A 45 -7.37 -9.41 -7.59
CA LYS A 45 -7.15 -10.76 -8.09
C LYS A 45 -8.47 -11.36 -8.63
N LYS A 46 -8.37 -12.45 -9.39
CA LYS A 46 -9.54 -13.22 -9.87
C LYS A 46 -10.36 -13.88 -8.75
N ASN A 47 -9.73 -14.18 -7.61
CA ASN A 47 -10.38 -14.81 -6.45
C ASN A 47 -11.07 -13.79 -5.51
N ASN A 48 -11.35 -12.58 -5.99
CA ASN A 48 -11.94 -11.46 -5.23
C ASN A 48 -11.07 -10.89 -4.09
N THR A 49 -9.81 -11.31 -3.93
CA THR A 49 -8.88 -10.54 -3.10
C THR A 49 -8.63 -9.18 -3.75
N ARG A 50 -8.74 -8.10 -2.96
CA ARG A 50 -8.44 -6.74 -3.42
C ARG A 50 -7.52 -6.02 -2.43
N VAL A 51 -6.69 -5.14 -2.95
CA VAL A 51 -5.84 -4.25 -2.16
C VAL A 51 -6.06 -2.82 -2.61
N GLU A 52 -6.26 -1.94 -1.65
CA GLU A 52 -6.42 -0.51 -1.85
C GLU A 52 -5.19 0.21 -1.31
N PHE A 53 -4.65 1.14 -2.09
CA PHE A 53 -3.73 2.16 -1.60
C PHE A 53 -4.43 3.51 -1.63
N LEU A 54 -4.40 4.20 -0.50
CA LEU A 54 -4.94 5.54 -0.33
C LEU A 54 -3.79 6.50 -0.05
N PHE A 55 -3.80 7.65 -0.72
CA PHE A 55 -2.81 8.70 -0.52
C PHE A 55 -3.51 10.06 -0.54
N GLY A 56 -3.60 10.74 0.60
CA GLY A 56 -4.38 11.96 0.71
C GLY A 56 -4.20 12.74 2.02
N PRO A 57 -5.01 13.78 2.26
CA PRO A 57 -4.78 14.71 3.36
C PRO A 57 -5.10 14.11 4.76
N SER A 58 -4.05 13.99 5.56
CA SER A 58 -3.94 14.28 7.00
C SER A 58 -2.47 14.54 7.36
N ASP A 59 -1.54 13.85 6.68
CA ASP A 59 -0.09 14.13 6.57
C ASP A 59 0.49 13.62 5.22
N TRP A 60 -0.38 13.47 4.20
CA TRP A 60 -0.06 12.79 2.94
C TRP A 60 0.38 11.34 3.13
N ASN A 61 -0.03 10.65 4.20
CA ASN A 61 0.37 9.27 4.45
C ASN A 61 -0.21 8.32 3.40
N ILE A 62 0.51 7.21 3.18
CA ILE A 62 -0.02 6.08 2.42
C ILE A 62 -0.69 5.13 3.40
N GLU A 63 -1.92 4.73 3.07
CA GLU A 63 -2.62 3.64 3.75
C GLU A 63 -2.81 2.48 2.80
N MET A 64 -2.62 1.26 3.31
CA MET A 64 -2.92 0.02 2.61
C MET A 64 -4.07 -0.70 3.32
N ILE A 65 -5.06 -1.15 2.57
CA ILE A 65 -6.16 -1.97 3.06
C ILE A 65 -6.27 -3.23 2.19
N ILE A 66 -6.27 -4.39 2.84
CA ILE A 66 -6.43 -5.69 2.17
C ILE A 66 -7.85 -6.18 2.43
N TYR A 67 -8.53 -6.67 1.40
CA TYR A 67 -9.80 -7.34 1.54
C TYR A 67 -9.71 -8.73 0.93
N THR A 68 -10.14 -9.73 1.69
CA THR A 68 -10.17 -11.14 1.31
C THR A 68 -11.53 -11.74 1.65
N SER A 69 -11.71 -13.03 1.40
CA SER A 69 -12.88 -13.78 1.89
C SER A 69 -12.97 -13.82 3.43
N LYS A 70 -11.85 -13.68 4.14
CA LYS A 70 -11.78 -13.67 5.61
C LYS A 70 -12.15 -12.31 6.21
N GLY A 71 -12.14 -11.24 5.42
CA GLY A 71 -12.57 -9.92 5.87
C GLY A 71 -11.74 -8.76 5.31
N LYS A 72 -11.82 -7.63 6.02
CA LYS A 72 -11.08 -6.39 5.73
C LYS A 72 -9.97 -6.24 6.77
N PHE A 73 -8.75 -6.02 6.31
CA PHE A 73 -7.56 -5.87 7.14
C PHE A 73 -6.88 -4.54 6.81
N ALA A 74 -7.04 -3.56 7.70
CA ALA A 74 -6.19 -2.37 7.73
C ALA A 74 -4.90 -2.66 8.50
N PHE A 75 -3.96 -1.72 8.48
CA PHE A 75 -2.64 -1.90 9.10
C PHE A 75 -2.72 -2.37 10.57
N LYS A 76 -3.58 -1.75 11.39
CA LYS A 76 -3.78 -2.14 12.79
C LYS A 76 -4.28 -3.59 12.97
N ASP A 77 -5.09 -4.07 12.03
CA ASP A 77 -5.66 -5.41 12.08
C ASP A 77 -4.57 -6.44 11.72
N LEU A 78 -3.72 -6.10 10.74
CA LEU A 78 -2.54 -6.89 10.39
C LEU A 78 -1.56 -7.01 11.56
N LEU A 79 -1.33 -5.94 12.33
CA LEU A 79 -0.46 -5.98 13.52
C LEU A 79 -1.00 -6.86 14.65
N SER A 80 -2.27 -7.26 14.61
CA SER A 80 -2.82 -8.21 15.58
C SER A 80 -2.39 -9.65 15.29
N ILE A 81 -1.85 -9.92 14.09
CA ILE A 81 -1.27 -11.21 13.70
C ILE A 81 0.21 -11.23 14.11
N SER A 82 0.58 -12.17 14.97
CA SER A 82 1.88 -12.17 15.66
C SER A 82 3.09 -12.21 14.72
N GLU A 83 2.97 -12.95 13.64
CA GLU A 83 3.96 -13.15 12.59
C GLU A 83 4.19 -11.86 11.80
N ILE A 84 3.10 -11.15 11.48
CA ILE A 84 3.16 -9.86 10.79
C ILE A 84 3.76 -8.80 11.70
N ASN A 85 3.33 -8.74 12.97
CA ASN A 85 3.88 -7.78 13.93
C ASN A 85 5.39 -7.95 14.14
N ARG A 86 5.85 -9.20 14.22
CA ARG A 86 7.29 -9.51 14.28
C ARG A 86 8.00 -9.01 13.02
N TRP A 87 7.49 -9.34 11.84
CA TRP A 87 8.07 -8.89 10.58
C TRP A 87 8.13 -7.35 10.49
N VAL A 88 7.08 -6.64 10.89
CA VAL A 88 7.04 -5.17 10.92
C VAL A 88 8.07 -4.60 11.89
N SER A 89 8.27 -5.25 13.04
CA SER A 89 9.28 -4.84 14.02
C SER A 89 10.69 -4.98 13.48
N ASP A 90 10.98 -6.10 12.80
CA ASP A 90 12.30 -6.39 12.21
C ASP A 90 12.58 -5.55 10.96
N ASN A 91 11.55 -5.21 10.19
CA ASN A 91 11.64 -4.51 8.91
C ASN A 91 11.07 -3.09 8.99
N ARG A 92 11.11 -2.45 10.16
CA ARG A 92 10.52 -1.13 10.37
C ARG A 92 11.00 -0.14 9.31
N TYR A 93 10.07 0.48 8.59
CA TYR A 93 10.41 1.54 7.63
C TYR A 93 11.13 2.70 8.34
N LYS A 94 12.35 3.02 7.90
CA LYS A 94 13.15 4.13 8.40
C LYS A 94 13.12 5.27 7.38
N LYS A 95 12.72 6.46 7.83
CA LYS A 95 12.77 7.70 7.03
C LYS A 95 14.21 8.22 7.05
N GLU A 96 15.08 7.68 6.21
CA GLU A 96 16.44 8.19 6.06
C GLU A 96 16.44 9.41 5.12
N ASN A 97 16.93 10.56 5.61
CA ASN A 97 17.08 11.80 4.84
C ASN A 97 15.79 12.32 4.16
N GLY A 98 14.68 12.30 4.91
CA GLY A 98 13.39 12.79 4.45
C GLY A 98 12.47 11.68 3.96
N ARG A 99 11.35 12.06 3.34
CA ARG A 99 10.32 11.13 2.91
C ARG A 99 10.61 10.60 1.51
N ASN A 100 10.61 9.29 1.33
CA ASN A 100 10.71 8.64 0.02
C ASN A 100 9.46 7.79 -0.23
N VAL A 101 8.50 8.34 -0.99
CA VAL A 101 7.19 7.73 -1.26
C VAL A 101 7.31 6.38 -1.97
N LYS A 102 8.30 6.25 -2.86
CA LYS A 102 8.59 4.98 -3.54
C LYS A 102 8.98 3.89 -2.55
N ASN A 103 9.91 4.18 -1.64
CA ASN A 103 10.33 3.22 -0.63
C ASN A 103 9.20 2.89 0.36
N GLU A 104 8.33 3.85 0.68
CA GLU A 104 7.12 3.60 1.49
C GLU A 104 6.16 2.63 0.79
N LEU A 105 5.86 2.84 -0.49
CA LEU A 105 4.99 1.95 -1.26
C LEU A 105 5.61 0.55 -1.41
N LEU A 106 6.90 0.45 -1.70
CA LEU A 106 7.60 -0.83 -1.75
C LEU A 106 7.54 -1.56 -0.41
N TRP A 107 7.71 -0.85 0.69
CA TRP A 107 7.57 -1.43 2.04
C TRP A 107 6.16 -1.99 2.26
N PHE A 108 5.11 -1.28 1.85
CA PHE A 108 3.74 -1.82 1.92
C PHE A 108 3.53 -3.02 1.00
N VAL A 109 4.16 -3.07 -0.17
CA VAL A 109 4.11 -4.25 -1.05
C VAL A 109 4.82 -5.46 -0.42
N GLU A 110 5.93 -5.26 0.28
CA GLU A 110 6.56 -6.34 1.05
C GLU A 110 5.67 -6.79 2.20
N LEU A 111 5.05 -5.84 2.92
CA LEU A 111 4.05 -6.15 3.93
C LEU A 111 2.86 -6.95 3.35
N LEU A 112 2.39 -6.59 2.15
CA LEU A 112 1.34 -7.33 1.44
C LEU A 112 1.77 -8.77 1.16
N LYS A 113 2.98 -8.99 0.64
CA LYS A 113 3.51 -10.32 0.33
C LYS A 113 3.53 -11.23 1.56
N VAL A 114 3.96 -10.72 2.71
CA VAL A 114 3.98 -11.52 3.95
C VAL A 114 2.60 -11.68 4.57
N SER A 115 1.68 -10.73 4.33
CA SER A 115 0.32 -10.78 4.87
C SER A 115 -0.57 -11.76 4.12
N LEU A 116 -0.49 -11.82 2.79
CA LEU A 116 -1.41 -12.59 1.95
C LEU A 116 -1.56 -14.06 2.37
N PRO A 117 -0.48 -14.83 2.63
CA PRO A 117 -0.61 -16.24 3.05
C PRO A 117 -1.35 -16.43 4.38
N LEU A 118 -1.46 -15.38 5.20
CA LEU A 118 -2.10 -15.42 6.52
C LEU A 118 -3.56 -14.95 6.47
N VAL A 119 -3.86 -14.00 5.59
CA VAL A 119 -5.18 -13.33 5.51
C VAL A 119 -6.03 -13.73 4.31
N GLU A 120 -5.48 -14.38 3.28
CA GLU A 120 -6.26 -15.12 2.26
C GLU A 120 -6.68 -16.50 2.80
#